data_AF-A0A7S0GKF1-F1
#
_entry.id   AF-A0A7S0GKF1-F1
#
_cell.length_a   1.000
_cell.length_b   1.000
_cell.length_c   1.000
_cell.angle_alpha   90.00
_cell.angle_beta   90.00
_cell.angle_gamma   90.00
#
_symmetry.space_group_name_H-M   'P 1'
#
loop_
_entity.id
_entity.type
_entity.pdbx_description
1 polymer ?
#
loop_
_entity_poly.entity_id
_entity_poly.type
_entity_poly.pdbx_seq_one_letter_code
_entity_poly.pdbx_strand_id
1 'polypeptide(L)'
;EKQREFWGELMDPPSREAVEAAVISLTNLGAVRAKGRDGDLELTPLGRHLAGIPAPPCVGKLLVMGSLLGCRSATLAIAGGMSIPKSIFLRNDTRSFPNRNSRPNHHDNEPEDDGPSNEELRQASILQERNALLEIVGNSDHAMLASAYLTWDQMQDHRRKRDFCDSLGLSVNGLRDLKMLARQLDSSLSQAGFRHDGGSCDVNVKSWRIVRSCVVAALAPSQI
;
A
#
# COMPACT_ATOMS: atom_id res chain seq x y z
N GLU A 1 14.43 -7.07 32.77
CA GLU A 1 13.80 -8.21 33.50
C GLU A 1 12.29 -8.34 33.27
N LYS A 2 11.49 -7.28 33.54
CA LYS A 2 10.00 -7.29 33.46
C LYS A 2 9.37 -7.73 32.13
N GLN A 3 10.01 -7.44 30.99
CA GLN A 3 9.45 -7.81 29.68
C GLN A 3 9.47 -9.33 29.44
N ARG A 4 10.56 -10.00 29.85
CA ARG A 4 10.69 -11.46 29.68
C ARG A 4 9.74 -12.23 30.59
N GLU A 5 9.52 -11.70 31.79
CA GLU A 5 8.56 -12.21 32.77
C GLU A 5 7.13 -12.16 32.20
N PHE A 6 6.72 -11.02 31.63
CA PHE A 6 5.39 -10.87 31.01
C PHE A 6 5.12 -11.87 29.88
N TRP A 7 6.08 -12.08 28.97
CA TRP A 7 5.88 -13.00 27.84
C TRP A 7 5.74 -14.46 28.29
N GLY A 8 6.39 -14.85 29.39
CA GLY A 8 6.33 -16.21 29.93
C GLY A 8 5.01 -16.54 30.65
N GLU A 9 4.23 -15.52 31.02
CA GLU A 9 2.93 -15.68 31.69
C GLU A 9 1.75 -15.81 30.71
N LEU A 10 1.99 -15.66 29.41
CA LEU A 10 0.95 -15.83 28.39
C LEU A 10 0.52 -17.30 28.27
N MET A 11 -0.75 -17.53 27.90
CA MET A 11 -1.30 -18.88 27.66
C MET A 11 -0.47 -19.67 26.65
N ASP A 12 -0.05 -19.00 25.57
CA ASP A 12 0.87 -19.51 24.55
C ASP A 12 2.01 -18.49 24.38
N PRO A 13 3.13 -18.65 25.10
CA PRO A 13 4.23 -17.69 25.05
C PRO A 13 4.89 -17.69 23.67
N PRO A 14 5.26 -16.51 23.12
CA PRO A 14 5.97 -16.43 21.84
C PRO A 14 7.38 -17.04 21.96
N SER A 15 7.91 -17.52 20.84
CA SER A 15 9.30 -17.97 20.80
C SER A 15 10.26 -16.79 21.06
N ARG A 16 11.42 -17.10 21.62
CA ARG A 16 12.44 -16.08 21.91
C ARG A 16 12.88 -15.34 20.65
N GLU A 17 12.99 -16.07 19.54
CA GLU A 17 13.37 -15.55 18.23
C GLU A 17 12.32 -14.55 17.71
N ALA A 18 11.03 -14.83 17.92
CA ALA A 18 9.95 -13.91 17.55
C ALA A 18 10.01 -12.60 18.34
N VAL A 19 10.28 -12.69 19.66
CA VAL A 19 10.45 -11.50 20.51
C VAL A 19 11.68 -10.69 20.07
N GLU A 20 12.81 -11.36 19.83
CA GLU A 20 14.04 -10.70 19.38
C GLU A 20 13.86 -10.04 18.00
N ALA A 21 13.19 -10.70 17.05
CA ALA A 21 12.85 -10.13 15.75
C ALA A 21 11.94 -8.88 15.85
N ALA A 22 10.95 -8.91 16.75
CA ALA A 22 10.08 -7.76 17.00
C ALA A 22 10.86 -6.57 17.58
N VAL A 23 11.79 -6.81 18.51
CA VAL A 23 12.65 -5.77 19.09
C VAL A 23 13.57 -5.16 18.02
N ILE A 24 14.18 -5.98 17.17
CA ILE A 24 15.00 -5.51 16.05
C ILE A 24 14.17 -4.65 15.10
N SER A 25 12.97 -5.11 14.73
CA SER A 25 12.06 -4.38 13.85
C SER A 25 11.66 -3.01 14.42
N LEU A 26 11.26 -2.96 15.69
CA LEU A 26 10.89 -1.71 16.38
C LEU A 26 12.09 -0.77 16.54
N THR A 27 13.30 -1.31 16.76
CA THR A 27 14.54 -0.51 16.83
C THR A 27 14.86 0.10 15.47
N ASN A 28 14.80 -0.69 14.39
CA ASN A 28 15.03 -0.23 13.02
C ASN A 28 14.02 0.83 12.58
N LEU A 29 12.76 0.70 13.02
CA LEU A 29 11.73 1.71 12.79
C LEU A 29 11.98 3.02 13.58
N GLY A 30 12.84 2.98 14.61
CA GLY A 30 13.09 4.09 15.53
C GLY A 30 12.01 4.23 16.61
N ALA A 31 11.22 3.19 16.86
CA ALA A 31 10.14 3.18 17.85
C ALA A 31 10.65 2.92 19.28
N VAL A 32 11.71 2.13 19.42
CA VAL A 32 12.36 1.84 20.71
C VAL A 32 13.86 2.07 20.63
N ARG A 33 14.49 2.31 21.77
CA ARG A 33 15.95 2.39 21.92
C ARG A 33 16.40 1.60 23.14
N ALA A 34 17.63 1.11 23.12
CA ALA A 34 18.25 0.53 24.32
C ALA A 34 18.52 1.63 25.35
N LYS A 35 18.23 1.33 26.62
CA LYS A 35 18.46 2.18 27.78
C LYS A 35 19.42 1.47 28.73
N GLY A 36 20.53 2.12 29.04
CA GLY A 36 21.53 1.58 29.97
C GLY A 36 22.33 0.40 29.39
N ARG A 37 23.10 -0.26 30.27
CA ARG A 37 23.93 -1.42 29.91
C ARG A 37 23.19 -2.75 30.00
N ASP A 38 22.03 -2.76 30.66
CA ASP A 38 21.29 -3.99 31.01
C ASP A 38 20.32 -4.46 29.90
N GLY A 39 20.29 -3.74 28.76
CA GLY A 39 19.48 -4.12 27.61
C GLY A 39 17.99 -3.80 27.74
N ASP A 40 17.60 -2.94 28.70
CA ASP A 40 16.22 -2.47 28.82
C ASP A 40 15.81 -1.62 27.60
N LEU A 41 14.56 -1.73 27.18
CA LEU A 41 14.02 -0.98 26.05
C LEU A 41 13.21 0.23 26.53
N GLU A 42 13.43 1.37 25.90
CA GLU A 42 12.67 2.59 26.13
C GLU A 42 11.96 3.03 24.84
N LEU A 43 10.69 3.43 24.97
CA LEU A 43 9.91 4.00 23.86
C LEU A 43 10.45 5.38 23.48
N THR A 44 10.66 5.60 22.19
CA THR A 44 10.96 6.92 21.64
C THR A 44 9.68 7.77 21.56
N PRO A 45 9.76 9.10 21.34
CA PRO A 45 8.57 9.91 21.04
C PRO A 45 7.78 9.37 19.84
N LEU A 46 8.47 8.93 18.78
CA LEU A 46 7.85 8.26 17.65
C LEU A 46 7.15 6.97 18.10
N GLY A 47 7.82 6.11 18.86
CA GLY A 47 7.23 4.87 19.38
C GLY A 47 5.98 5.10 20.20
N ARG A 48 5.92 6.17 21.00
CA ARG A 48 4.71 6.57 21.73
C ARG A 48 3.55 6.93 20.80
N HIS A 49 3.82 7.66 19.71
CA HIS A 49 2.78 7.92 18.71
C HIS A 49 2.34 6.63 17.99
N LEU A 50 3.29 5.77 17.60
CA LEU A 50 2.97 4.51 16.93
C LEU A 50 2.12 3.59 17.81
N ALA A 51 2.39 3.51 19.11
CA ALA A 51 1.61 2.73 20.07
C ALA A 51 0.16 3.22 20.22
N GLY A 52 -0.11 4.50 19.90
CA GLY A 52 -1.46 5.08 19.94
C GLY A 52 -2.25 4.96 18.64
N ILE A 53 -1.64 4.46 17.55
CA ILE A 53 -2.32 4.28 16.26
C ILE A 53 -2.70 2.80 16.12
N PRO A 54 -3.97 2.46 15.84
CA PRO A 54 -4.44 1.08 15.71
C PRO A 54 -4.06 0.48 14.34
N ALA A 55 -2.76 0.42 14.06
CA ALA A 55 -2.20 -0.12 12.83
C ALA A 55 -0.81 -0.71 13.09
N PRO A 56 -0.28 -1.56 12.19
CA PRO A 56 1.11 -2.00 12.27
C PRO A 56 2.08 -0.82 12.37
N PRO A 57 3.19 -0.93 13.13
CA PRO A 57 4.11 0.20 13.35
C PRO A 57 4.64 0.86 12.07
N CYS A 58 4.87 0.09 10.99
CA CYS A 58 5.27 0.63 9.69
C CYS A 58 4.17 1.50 9.07
N VAL A 59 2.90 1.07 9.13
CA VAL A 59 1.74 1.84 8.67
C VAL A 59 1.56 3.09 9.52
N GLY A 60 1.68 2.98 10.85
CA GLY A 60 1.67 4.14 11.74
C GLY A 60 2.73 5.17 11.36
N LYS A 61 3.96 4.72 11.07
CA LYS A 61 5.07 5.61 10.67
C LYS A 61 4.79 6.27 9.34
N LEU A 62 4.26 5.54 8.36
CA LEU A 62 3.83 6.10 7.06
C LEU A 62 2.82 7.25 7.24
N LEU A 63 1.81 7.04 8.09
CA LEU A 63 0.76 8.02 8.37
C LEU A 63 1.28 9.27 9.10
N VAL A 64 2.18 9.07 10.08
CA VAL A 64 2.86 10.17 10.78
C VAL A 64 3.69 10.99 9.79
N MET A 65 4.52 10.33 8.96
CA MET A 65 5.34 11.02 7.97
C MET A 65 4.51 11.77 6.94
N GLY A 66 3.41 11.19 6.44
CA GLY A 66 2.52 11.86 5.50
C GLY A 66 1.83 13.09 6.09
N SER A 67 1.48 13.04 7.37
CA SER A 67 0.91 14.20 8.07
C SER A 67 1.94 15.32 8.25
N LEU A 68 3.17 14.97 8.63
CA LEU A 68 4.26 15.94 8.82
C LEU A 68 4.74 16.57 7.51
N LEU A 69 4.76 15.79 6.43
CA LEU A 69 5.24 16.22 5.12
C LEU A 69 4.14 16.76 4.20
N GLY A 70 2.90 16.85 4.68
CA GLY A 70 1.80 17.44 3.92
C GLY A 70 1.35 16.61 2.71
N CYS A 71 1.39 15.28 2.80
CA CYS A 71 0.87 14.37 1.77
C CYS A 71 -0.06 13.31 2.40
N ARG A 72 -0.86 13.73 3.37
CA ARG A 72 -1.69 12.88 4.22
C ARG A 72 -2.61 11.97 3.38
N SER A 73 -3.34 12.52 2.42
CA SER A 73 -4.29 11.75 1.60
C SER A 73 -3.59 10.65 0.79
N ALA A 74 -2.39 10.93 0.27
CA ALA A 74 -1.60 9.91 -0.44
C ALA A 74 -1.14 8.80 0.51
N THR A 75 -0.65 9.14 1.71
CA THR A 75 -0.22 8.13 2.70
C THR A 75 -1.38 7.30 3.26
N LEU A 76 -2.57 7.89 3.42
CA LEU A 76 -3.78 7.16 3.81
C LEU A 76 -4.20 6.15 2.74
N ALA A 77 -4.11 6.55 1.47
CA ALA A 77 -4.37 5.65 0.34
C ALA A 77 -3.37 4.48 0.32
N ILE A 78 -2.08 4.75 0.52
CA ILE A 78 -1.05 3.70 0.57
C ILE A 78 -1.28 2.77 1.76
N ALA A 79 -1.49 3.34 2.95
CA ALA A 79 -1.74 2.58 4.18
C ALA A 79 -2.96 1.68 4.05
N GLY A 80 -4.07 2.19 3.50
CA GLY A 80 -5.24 1.38 3.22
C GLY A 80 -4.95 0.31 2.17
N GLY A 81 -4.22 0.63 1.11
CA GLY A 81 -3.87 -0.30 0.03
C GLY A 81 -3.02 -1.48 0.49
N MET A 82 -2.13 -1.24 1.45
CA MET A 82 -1.33 -2.28 2.11
C MET A 82 -2.14 -3.16 3.08
N SER A 83 -3.29 -2.66 3.55
CA SER A 83 -4.06 -3.26 4.63
C SER A 83 -5.35 -3.94 4.15
N ILE A 84 -5.80 -3.67 2.92
CA ILE A 84 -6.91 -4.40 2.30
C ILE A 84 -6.47 -5.80 1.83
N PRO A 85 -7.32 -6.84 1.92
CA PRO A 85 -6.94 -8.20 1.57
C PRO A 85 -6.69 -8.44 0.07
N LYS A 86 -7.25 -7.60 -0.80
CA LYS A 86 -7.19 -7.75 -2.26
C LYS A 86 -6.69 -6.46 -2.88
N SER A 87 -5.78 -6.59 -3.85
CA SER A 87 -5.30 -5.45 -4.63
C SER A 87 -6.45 -4.73 -5.34
N ILE A 88 -6.34 -3.40 -5.45
CA ILE A 88 -7.24 -2.61 -6.29
C ILE A 88 -7.00 -2.85 -7.78
N PHE A 89 -5.82 -3.36 -8.16
CA PHE A 89 -5.51 -3.72 -9.54
C PHE A 89 -5.95 -5.15 -9.81
N LEU A 90 -6.80 -5.33 -10.82
CA LEU A 90 -7.22 -6.65 -11.27
C LEU A 90 -6.03 -7.38 -11.93
N ARG A 91 -5.94 -8.69 -11.68
CA ARG A 91 -4.94 -9.56 -12.32
C ARG A 91 -5.21 -9.65 -13.82
N ASN A 92 -4.16 -9.48 -14.61
CA ASN A 92 -4.20 -9.68 -16.05
C ASN A 92 -3.71 -11.11 -16.32
N ASP A 93 -4.62 -12.08 -16.39
CA ASP A 93 -4.24 -13.46 -16.71
C ASP A 93 -4.05 -13.61 -18.23
N THR A 94 -2.81 -13.44 -18.69
CA THR A 94 -2.41 -13.71 -20.08
C THR A 94 -2.22 -15.21 -20.38
N ARG A 95 -2.23 -16.07 -19.34
CA ARG A 95 -1.79 -17.49 -19.45
C ARG A 95 -2.89 -18.53 -19.57
N SER A 96 -4.18 -18.16 -19.59
CA SER A 96 -5.28 -19.14 -19.49
C SER A 96 -5.99 -19.52 -20.78
N PHE A 97 -5.47 -19.15 -21.96
CA PHE A 97 -6.08 -19.58 -23.22
C PHE A 97 -5.10 -20.42 -24.06
N PRO A 98 -4.93 -21.72 -23.76
CA PRO A 98 -4.64 -22.64 -24.85
C PRO A 98 -5.82 -22.54 -25.82
N ASN A 99 -5.56 -22.10 -27.05
CA ASN A 99 -6.54 -22.01 -28.12
C ASN A 99 -7.28 -23.36 -28.23
N ARG A 100 -8.52 -23.42 -27.70
CA ARG A 100 -9.31 -24.65 -27.64
C ARG A 100 -9.76 -25.12 -29.03
N ASN A 101 -9.52 -24.30 -30.07
CA ASN A 101 -9.80 -24.60 -31.46
C ASN A 101 -8.59 -25.18 -32.22
N SER A 102 -7.41 -25.31 -31.61
CA SER A 102 -6.27 -26.00 -32.24
C SER A 102 -6.47 -27.53 -32.17
N ARG A 103 -7.41 -28.06 -32.98
CA ARG A 103 -7.36 -29.47 -33.38
C ARG A 103 -6.14 -29.64 -34.30
N PRO A 104 -5.27 -30.64 -34.10
CA PRO A 104 -4.17 -30.89 -35.02
C PRO A 104 -4.74 -31.45 -36.32
N ASN A 105 -5.00 -30.57 -37.29
CA ASN A 105 -5.32 -31.01 -38.65
C ASN A 105 -3.99 -31.33 -39.34
N HIS A 106 -3.83 -32.59 -39.72
CA HIS A 106 -2.66 -33.08 -40.44
C HIS A 106 -2.83 -32.73 -41.92
N HIS A 107 -2.66 -31.45 -42.26
CA HIS A 107 -2.46 -31.00 -43.63
C HIS A 107 -1.69 -29.68 -43.60
N ASP A 108 -0.64 -29.62 -44.41
CA ASP A 108 0.28 -28.51 -44.58
C ASP A 108 -0.46 -27.19 -44.87
N ASN A 109 -0.72 -26.41 -43.84
CA ASN A 109 -1.15 -25.02 -43.95
C ASN A 109 -0.21 -24.19 -43.08
N GLU A 110 0.34 -23.14 -43.68
CA GLU A 110 1.12 -22.10 -43.00
C GLU A 110 0.36 -21.61 -41.75
N PRO A 111 1.07 -21.21 -40.67
CA PRO A 111 0.41 -20.72 -39.47
C PRO A 111 -0.48 -19.52 -39.84
N GLU A 112 -1.80 -19.68 -39.70
CA GLU A 112 -2.74 -18.56 -39.74
C GLU A 112 -2.32 -17.59 -38.64
N ASP A 113 -1.79 -16.43 -39.04
CA ASP A 113 -1.54 -15.27 -38.16
C ASP A 113 -2.89 -14.66 -37.78
N ASP A 114 -3.65 -15.39 -36.97
CA ASP A 114 -4.82 -14.88 -36.27
C ASP A 114 -4.29 -13.82 -35.29
N GLY A 115 -4.32 -12.56 -35.74
CA GLY A 115 -3.86 -11.41 -34.97
C GLY A 115 -4.48 -11.33 -33.56
N PRO A 116 -4.00 -10.41 -32.72
CA PRO A 116 -4.36 -10.36 -31.31
C PRO A 116 -5.87 -10.27 -31.10
N SER A 117 -6.38 -11.10 -30.19
CA SER A 117 -7.77 -11.09 -29.76
C SER A 117 -8.17 -9.75 -29.13
N ASN A 118 -9.47 -9.43 -29.15
CA ASN A 118 -10.00 -8.21 -28.53
C ASN A 118 -9.65 -8.09 -27.04
N GLU A 119 -9.52 -9.22 -26.33
CA GLU A 119 -9.12 -9.23 -24.92
C GLU A 119 -7.63 -8.91 -24.76
N GLU A 120 -6.76 -9.42 -25.63
CA GLU A 120 -5.33 -9.06 -25.65
C GLU A 120 -5.13 -7.57 -25.96
N LEU A 121 -5.88 -7.03 -26.92
CA LEU A 121 -5.88 -5.60 -27.22
C LEU A 121 -6.32 -4.76 -26.02
N ARG A 122 -7.38 -5.19 -25.32
CA ARG A 122 -7.85 -4.52 -24.09
C ARG A 122 -6.80 -4.58 -22.97
N GLN A 123 -6.17 -5.74 -22.76
CA GLN A 123 -5.13 -5.91 -21.75
C GLN A 123 -3.89 -5.08 -22.07
N ALA A 124 -3.47 -5.01 -23.33
CA ALA A 124 -2.36 -4.16 -23.79
C ALA A 124 -2.66 -2.68 -23.54
N SER A 125 -3.88 -2.22 -23.82
CA SER A 125 -4.32 -0.84 -23.52
C SER A 125 -4.29 -0.55 -22.02
N ILE A 126 -4.77 -1.47 -21.17
CA ILE A 126 -4.70 -1.31 -19.70
C ILE A 126 -3.24 -1.21 -19.24
N LEU A 127 -2.36 -2.08 -19.74
CA LEU A 127 -0.94 -2.06 -19.36
C LEU A 127 -0.25 -0.76 -19.81
N GLN A 128 -0.60 -0.25 -20.99
CA GLN A 128 -0.10 1.03 -21.48
C GLN A 128 -0.49 2.19 -20.55
N GLU A 129 -1.76 2.28 -20.15
CA GLU A 129 -2.25 3.29 -19.21
C GLU A 129 -1.59 3.16 -17.83
N ARG A 130 -1.41 1.92 -17.35
CA ARG A 130 -0.72 1.65 -16.08
C ARG A 130 0.75 2.10 -16.12
N ASN A 131 1.46 1.81 -17.22
CA ASN A 131 2.87 2.20 -17.38
C ASN A 131 3.02 3.73 -17.46
N ALA A 132 2.13 4.42 -18.19
CA ALA A 132 2.12 5.88 -18.22
C ALA A 132 1.92 6.47 -16.81
N LEU A 133 1.01 5.92 -16.03
CA LEU A 133 0.80 6.34 -14.64
C LEU A 133 2.02 6.04 -13.76
N LEU A 134 2.66 4.89 -13.95
CA LEU A 134 3.83 4.45 -13.18
C LEU A 134 5.03 5.40 -13.41
N GLU A 135 5.25 5.84 -14.65
CA GLU A 135 6.28 6.83 -14.98
C GLU A 135 6.03 8.18 -14.27
N ILE A 136 4.77 8.65 -14.27
CA ILE A 136 4.39 9.93 -13.63
C ILE A 136 4.72 9.92 -12.13
N VAL A 137 4.48 8.80 -11.45
CA VAL A 137 4.68 8.69 -9.99
C VAL A 137 6.13 8.32 -9.61
N GLY A 138 7.00 8.12 -10.61
CA GLY A 138 8.41 7.80 -10.41
C GLY A 138 8.66 6.32 -10.10
N ASN A 139 8.04 5.42 -10.87
CA ASN A 139 8.26 3.97 -10.86
C ASN A 139 8.07 3.33 -9.49
N SER A 140 6.94 3.63 -8.85
CA SER A 140 6.59 3.09 -7.53
C SER A 140 5.15 2.62 -7.50
N ASP A 141 4.95 1.33 -7.19
CA ASP A 141 3.62 0.72 -7.07
C ASP A 141 2.76 1.37 -5.98
N HIS A 142 3.37 1.66 -4.82
CA HIS A 142 2.71 2.37 -3.73
C HIS A 142 2.23 3.77 -4.19
N ALA A 143 3.08 4.51 -4.90
CA ALA A 143 2.71 5.83 -5.42
C ALA A 143 1.65 5.74 -6.52
N MET A 144 1.70 4.71 -7.38
CA MET A 144 0.70 4.45 -8.41
C MET A 144 -0.66 4.14 -7.80
N LEU A 145 -0.70 3.31 -6.75
CA LEU A 145 -1.91 3.00 -5.98
C LEU A 145 -2.53 4.29 -5.41
N ALA A 146 -1.73 5.15 -4.77
CA ALA A 146 -2.20 6.44 -4.27
C ALA A 146 -2.74 7.31 -5.41
N SER A 147 -2.02 7.42 -6.52
CA SER A 147 -2.45 8.25 -7.66
C SER A 147 -3.77 7.77 -8.25
N ALA A 148 -3.93 6.45 -8.44
CA ALA A 148 -5.15 5.85 -8.95
C ALA A 148 -6.33 6.12 -8.00
N TYR A 149 -6.14 5.88 -6.70
CA TYR A 149 -7.17 6.11 -5.70
C TYR A 149 -7.57 7.59 -5.60
N LEU A 150 -6.61 8.51 -5.50
CA LEU A 150 -6.90 9.94 -5.34
C LEU A 150 -7.61 10.51 -6.56
N THR A 151 -7.20 10.09 -7.76
CA THR A 151 -7.87 10.47 -9.00
C THR A 151 -9.31 9.94 -9.03
N TRP A 152 -9.51 8.66 -8.69
CA TRP A 152 -10.84 8.08 -8.60
C TRP A 152 -11.71 8.77 -7.56
N ASP A 153 -11.19 9.08 -6.37
CA ASP A 153 -11.99 9.63 -5.27
C ASP A 153 -12.52 11.04 -5.57
N GLN A 154 -11.73 11.84 -6.29
CA GLN A 154 -12.07 13.19 -6.72
C GLN A 154 -13.19 13.24 -7.78
N MET A 155 -13.45 12.13 -8.49
CA MET A 155 -14.51 12.09 -9.50
C MET A 155 -15.90 12.04 -8.84
N GLN A 156 -16.80 12.93 -9.26
CA GLN A 156 -18.20 12.92 -8.77
C GLN A 156 -19.09 11.98 -9.59
N ASP A 157 -18.88 11.93 -10.90
CA ASP A 157 -19.70 11.13 -11.82
C ASP A 157 -19.39 9.63 -11.72
N HIS A 158 -20.43 8.84 -11.46
CA HIS A 158 -20.36 7.38 -11.40
C HIS A 158 -19.94 6.75 -12.72
N ARG A 159 -20.33 7.32 -13.87
CA ARG A 159 -19.95 6.79 -15.18
C ARG A 159 -18.45 6.96 -15.41
N ARG A 160 -17.94 8.18 -15.25
CA ARG A 160 -16.49 8.45 -15.32
C ARG A 160 -15.67 7.59 -14.35
N LYS A 161 -16.16 7.37 -13.13
CA LYS A 161 -15.53 6.46 -12.17
C LYS A 161 -15.41 5.04 -12.70
N ARG A 162 -16.44 4.54 -13.38
CA ARG A 162 -16.43 3.21 -14.00
C ARG A 162 -15.45 3.17 -15.18
N ASP A 163 -15.55 4.14 -16.09
CA ASP A 163 -14.68 4.22 -17.26
C ASP A 163 -13.20 4.30 -16.86
N PHE A 164 -12.88 5.06 -15.79
CA PHE A 164 -11.53 5.12 -15.21
C PHE A 164 -11.08 3.80 -14.59
N CYS A 165 -11.98 3.07 -13.92
CA CYS A 165 -11.66 1.73 -13.45
C CYS A 165 -11.41 0.78 -14.61
N ASP A 166 -12.20 0.86 -15.68
CA ASP A 166 -12.04 0.00 -16.84
C ASP A 166 -10.73 0.28 -17.59
N SER A 167 -10.30 1.55 -17.70
CA SER A 167 -9.07 1.94 -18.39
C SER A 167 -7.79 1.49 -17.66
N LEU A 168 -7.80 1.47 -16.32
CA LEU A 168 -6.65 1.04 -15.50
C LEU A 168 -6.80 -0.38 -14.97
N GLY A 169 -7.88 -1.09 -15.30
CA GLY A 169 -8.20 -2.41 -14.77
C GLY A 169 -8.30 -2.42 -13.24
N LEU A 170 -9.10 -1.52 -12.66
CA LEU A 170 -9.29 -1.36 -11.21
C LEU A 170 -10.56 -2.05 -10.72
N SER A 171 -10.48 -2.62 -9.52
CA SER A 171 -11.63 -3.14 -8.79
C SER A 171 -12.42 -2.00 -8.15
N VAL A 172 -13.65 -1.76 -8.62
CA VAL A 172 -14.56 -0.77 -8.01
C VAL A 172 -14.82 -1.08 -6.53
N ASN A 173 -14.97 -2.36 -6.17
CA ASN A 173 -15.16 -2.78 -4.79
C ASN A 173 -13.87 -2.58 -3.98
N GLY A 174 -12.72 -2.94 -4.54
CA GLY A 174 -11.43 -2.69 -3.88
C GLY A 174 -11.20 -1.22 -3.57
N LEU A 175 -11.58 -0.31 -4.47
CA LEU A 175 -11.49 1.14 -4.24
C LEU A 175 -12.46 1.64 -3.16
N ARG A 176 -13.66 1.03 -3.05
CA ARG A 176 -14.61 1.34 -1.97
C ARG A 176 -14.10 0.86 -0.61
N ASP A 177 -13.59 -0.36 -0.56
CA ASP A 177 -12.98 -0.94 0.65
C ASP A 177 -11.79 -0.08 1.10
N LEU A 178 -10.93 0.29 0.16
CA LEU A 178 -9.82 1.21 0.37
C LEU A 178 -10.29 2.54 0.95
N LYS A 179 -11.36 3.14 0.39
CA LYS A 179 -11.91 4.40 0.88
C LYS A 179 -12.43 4.29 2.31
N MET A 180 -13.10 3.19 2.65
CA MET A 180 -13.60 2.96 4.00
C MET A 180 -12.44 2.86 5.00
N LEU A 181 -11.41 2.09 4.66
CA LEU A 181 -10.25 1.91 5.52
C LEU A 181 -9.43 3.19 5.67
N ALA A 182 -9.22 3.94 4.59
CA ALA A 182 -8.53 5.23 4.63
C ALA A 182 -9.22 6.21 5.59
N ARG A 183 -10.56 6.27 5.60
CA ARG A 183 -11.32 7.10 6.55
C ARG A 183 -11.18 6.64 8.01
N GLN A 184 -11.13 5.34 8.26
CA GLN A 184 -10.92 4.80 9.61
C GLN A 184 -9.53 5.14 10.13
N LEU A 185 -8.50 5.01 9.28
CA LEU A 185 -7.13 5.39 9.61
C LEU A 185 -7.02 6.90 9.84
N ASP A 186 -7.68 7.72 9.03
CA ASP A 186 -7.68 9.18 9.16
C ASP A 186 -8.30 9.65 10.49
N SER A 187 -9.40 9.01 10.90
CA SER A 187 -10.03 9.25 12.20
C SER A 187 -9.09 8.91 13.35
N SER A 188 -8.46 7.72 13.29
CA SER A 188 -7.52 7.27 14.32
C SER A 188 -6.28 8.17 14.42
N LEU A 189 -5.75 8.60 13.28
CA LEU A 189 -4.61 9.51 13.17
C LEU A 189 -4.94 10.89 13.75
N SER A 190 -6.16 11.38 13.51
CA SER A 190 -6.66 12.62 14.11
C SER A 190 -6.80 12.52 15.63
N GLN A 191 -7.31 11.39 16.14
CA GLN A 191 -7.41 11.11 17.58
C GLN A 191 -6.02 11.02 18.24
N ALA A 192 -5.02 10.52 17.52
CA ALA A 192 -3.63 10.50 17.95
C ALA A 192 -2.94 11.88 17.93
N GLY A 193 -3.65 12.96 17.60
CA GLY A 193 -3.17 14.34 17.63
C GLY A 193 -2.73 14.90 16.27
N PHE A 194 -2.71 14.10 15.21
CA PHE A 194 -2.39 14.56 13.85
C PHE A 194 -3.67 15.03 13.16
N ARG A 195 -4.18 16.18 13.58
CA ARG A 195 -5.47 16.75 13.12
C ARG A 195 -5.36 17.31 11.71
N HIS A 196 -6.47 17.24 10.97
CA HIS A 196 -6.61 17.91 9.68
C HIS A 196 -6.73 19.43 9.92
N ASP A 197 -5.68 20.17 9.57
CA ASP A 197 -5.76 21.64 9.50
C ASP A 197 -6.21 22.01 8.08
N GLY A 198 -7.26 22.83 7.97
CA GLY A 198 -8.14 23.02 6.80
C GLY A 198 -7.51 23.57 5.51
N GLY A 199 -6.44 22.94 5.03
CA GLY A 199 -5.73 23.24 3.78
C GLY A 199 -4.25 22.82 3.78
N SER A 200 -3.62 22.65 4.96
CA SER A 200 -2.17 22.41 5.05
C SER A 200 -1.75 20.94 4.96
N CYS A 201 -2.65 19.98 5.18
CA CYS A 201 -2.29 18.56 5.30
C CYS A 201 -1.93 17.87 3.97
N ASP A 202 -2.22 18.51 2.83
CA ASP A 202 -2.02 17.97 1.48
C ASP A 202 -1.26 18.93 0.54
N VAL A 203 -0.51 19.90 1.07
CA VAL A 203 0.31 20.84 0.27
C VAL A 203 1.29 20.14 -0.67
N ASN A 204 1.75 18.95 -0.32
CA ASN A 204 2.69 18.11 -1.06
C ASN A 204 2.05 16.82 -1.61
N VAL A 205 0.71 16.71 -1.64
CA VAL A 205 0.02 15.47 -2.07
C VAL A 205 0.37 15.06 -3.51
N LYS A 206 0.70 16.03 -4.38
CA LYS A 206 1.13 15.80 -5.77
C LYS A 206 2.65 15.66 -5.94
N SER A 207 3.42 15.82 -4.87
CA SER A 207 4.87 15.66 -4.91
C SER A 207 5.23 14.19 -4.72
N TRP A 208 5.27 13.43 -5.81
CA TRP A 208 5.56 12.00 -5.76
C TRP A 208 6.94 11.67 -5.19
N ARG A 209 7.90 12.60 -5.24
CA ARG A 209 9.18 12.45 -4.54
C ARG A 209 8.96 12.39 -3.03
N ILE A 210 8.16 13.30 -2.46
CA ILE A 210 7.85 13.34 -1.02
C ILE A 210 7.02 12.12 -0.61
N VAL A 211 6.01 11.76 -1.39
CA VAL A 211 5.19 10.57 -1.13
C VAL A 211 6.06 9.31 -1.07
N ARG A 212 6.97 9.12 -2.03
CA ARG A 212 7.91 7.98 -2.03
C ARG A 212 8.88 8.04 -0.86
N SER A 213 9.35 9.23 -0.45
CA SER A 213 10.15 9.37 0.76
C SER A 213 9.41 8.93 2.03
N CYS A 214 8.11 9.19 2.15
CA CYS A 214 7.29 8.67 3.26
C CYS A 214 7.24 7.14 3.27
N VAL A 215 7.07 6.53 2.09
CA VAL A 215 7.09 5.06 1.92
C VAL A 215 8.44 4.49 2.34
N VAL A 216 9.54 5.06 1.84
CA VAL A 216 10.90 4.64 2.20
C VAL A 216 11.13 4.76 3.71
N ALA A 217 10.73 5.88 4.33
CA ALA A 217 10.90 6.07 5.77
C ALA A 217 10.12 5.03 6.61
N ALA A 218 8.98 4.55 6.11
CA ALA A 218 8.11 3.60 6.78
C ALA A 218 8.51 2.13 6.56
N LEU A 219 9.05 1.81 5.39
CA LEU A 219 9.33 0.44 4.94
C LEU A 219 10.82 0.06 5.04
N ALA A 220 11.74 1.03 5.13
CA ALA A 220 13.16 0.75 5.35
C ALA A 220 13.43 0.17 6.74
N PRO A 221 14.38 -0.77 6.89
CA PRO A 221 15.11 -1.51 5.84
C PRO A 221 14.45 -2.84 5.45
N SER A 222 13.31 -3.20 6.05
CA SER A 222 12.75 -4.56 5.99
C SER A 222 11.94 -4.86 4.72
N GLN A 223 11.46 -3.84 4.01
CA GLN A 223 10.50 -3.98 2.90
C GLN A 223 10.81 -3.09 1.68
N ILE A 224 12.05 -2.57 1.57
CA ILE A 224 12.52 -1.82 0.39
C ILE A 224 13.30 -2.73 -0.53
#